data_AF-A0A0S8JG87-F1
#
_entry.id   AF-A0A0S8JG87-F1
#
_cell.length_a   1.000
_cell.length_b   1.000
_cell.length_c   1.000
_cell.angle_alpha   90.00
_cell.angle_beta   90.00
_cell.angle_gamma   90.00
#
_symmetry.space_group_name_H-M   'P 1'
#
loop_
_entity.id
_entity.type
_entity.pdbx_description
1 polymer ?
#
loop_
_entity_poly.entity_id
_entity_poly.type
_entity_poly.pdbx_seq_one_letter_code
_entity_poly.pdbx_strand_id
1 'polypeptide(L)'
;WSRENNYALSSMTSVMRIKLRETLREDLSGTYGTSIGSSLSLYPREEYRISLSFGCEPDRVDELIGAVFQLIDSLQVYGPDTSYIDKVKETQRRSFETQLDQNRFWLSNLVAYVIREQDPALILDYPDLIETLTPAMVQDAAKTFFNKENYVQVVLKPESLKGSPPSQKAP
;
A
#
# COMPACT_ATOMS: atom_id res chain seq x y z
N TRP A 1 -12.53 11.32 -8.39
CA TRP A 1 -12.67 10.04 -7.66
C TRP A 1 -13.55 9.12 -8.50
N SER A 2 -13.20 7.84 -8.69
CA SER A 2 -14.10 6.82 -9.30
C SER A 2 -13.95 5.46 -8.60
N ARG A 3 -14.97 4.60 -8.67
CA ARG A 3 -14.95 3.25 -8.06
C ARG A 3 -13.83 2.41 -8.65
N GLU A 4 -13.61 2.51 -9.96
CA GLU A 4 -12.59 1.79 -10.72
C GLU A 4 -11.19 2.25 -10.33
N ASN A 5 -10.96 3.57 -10.24
CA ASN A 5 -9.67 4.11 -9.82
C ASN A 5 -9.35 3.76 -8.36
N ASN A 6 -10.35 3.81 -7.49
CA ASN A 6 -10.20 3.41 -6.10
C ASN A 6 -9.85 1.91 -5.99
N TYR A 7 -10.51 1.07 -6.79
CA TYR A 7 -10.21 -0.35 -6.85
C TYR A 7 -8.82 -0.64 -7.42
N ALA A 8 -8.43 0.01 -8.52
CA ALA A 8 -7.12 -0.15 -9.13
C ALA A 8 -6.00 0.29 -8.18
N LEU A 9 -6.15 1.44 -7.50
CA LEU A 9 -5.22 1.92 -6.46
C LEU A 9 -5.10 0.93 -5.30
N SER A 10 -6.24 0.46 -4.76
CA SER A 10 -6.26 -0.50 -3.67
C SER A 10 -5.60 -1.83 -4.06
N SER A 11 -5.90 -2.36 -5.24
CA SER A 11 -5.36 -3.62 -5.74
C SER A 11 -3.86 -3.53 -6.03
N MET A 12 -3.41 -2.43 -6.65
CA MET A 12 -1.97 -2.14 -6.82
C MET A 12 -1.25 -2.06 -5.46
N THR A 13 -1.87 -1.42 -4.47
CA THR A 13 -1.31 -1.34 -3.11
C THR A 13 -1.21 -2.72 -2.47
N SER A 14 -2.19 -3.60 -2.69
CA SER A 14 -2.14 -5.01 -2.22
C SER A 14 -1.02 -5.80 -2.90
N VAL A 15 -0.82 -5.64 -4.21
CA VAL A 15 0.32 -6.25 -4.92
C VAL A 15 1.64 -5.75 -4.34
N MET A 16 1.79 -4.42 -4.18
CA MET A 16 3.00 -3.82 -3.62
C MET A 16 3.25 -4.29 -2.18
N ARG A 17 2.20 -4.47 -1.38
CA ARG A 17 2.30 -5.03 -0.02
C ARG A 17 2.89 -6.43 -0.03
N ILE A 18 2.45 -7.30 -0.95
CA ILE A 18 2.97 -8.66 -1.06
C ILE A 18 4.46 -8.60 -1.47
N LYS A 19 4.80 -7.84 -2.52
CA LYS A 19 6.18 -7.71 -3.00
C LYS A 19 7.11 -7.14 -1.92
N LEU A 20 6.69 -6.09 -1.21
CA LEU A 20 7.44 -5.52 -0.09
C LEU A 20 7.66 -6.55 1.01
N ARG A 21 6.65 -7.34 1.36
CA ARG A 21 6.79 -8.38 2.39
C ARG A 21 7.76 -9.48 1.96
N GLU A 22 7.77 -9.85 0.69
CA GLU A 22 8.66 -10.88 0.14
C GLU A 22 10.11 -10.35 0.12
N THR A 23 10.38 -9.22 -0.54
CA THR A 23 11.72 -8.62 -0.64
C THR A 23 12.28 -8.23 0.72
N LEU A 24 11.53 -7.43 1.49
CA LEU A 24 12.05 -6.90 2.74
C LEU A 24 12.12 -7.95 3.84
N ARG A 25 11.45 -9.11 3.76
CA ARG A 25 11.65 -10.18 4.76
C ARG A 25 12.95 -10.95 4.53
N GLU A 26 13.44 -10.99 3.30
CA GLU A 26 14.73 -11.58 2.97
C GLU A 26 15.85 -10.64 3.41
N ASP A 27 15.68 -9.34 3.18
CA ASP A 27 16.66 -8.32 3.53
C ASP A 27 16.63 -7.95 5.02
N LEU A 28 15.45 -7.82 5.63
CA LEU A 28 15.28 -7.53 7.06
C LEU A 28 15.25 -8.86 7.82
N SER A 29 16.06 -9.00 8.88
CA SER A 29 16.23 -10.22 9.68
C SER A 29 14.99 -10.67 10.48
N GLY A 30 13.77 -10.46 9.97
CA GLY A 30 12.49 -10.90 10.53
C GLY A 30 11.89 -10.00 11.62
N THR A 31 12.66 -9.06 12.17
CA THR A 31 12.24 -8.23 13.32
C THR A 31 11.52 -6.94 12.94
N TYR A 32 11.68 -6.49 11.69
CA TYR A 32 11.18 -5.19 11.25
C TYR A 32 9.86 -5.31 10.50
N GLY A 33 8.87 -4.51 10.92
CA GLY A 33 7.58 -4.43 10.26
C GLY A 33 7.64 -3.56 9.01
N THR A 34 6.86 -3.93 8.00
CA THR A 34 6.60 -3.14 6.80
C THR A 34 5.11 -2.88 6.67
N SER A 35 4.74 -1.69 6.23
CA SER A 35 3.36 -1.30 6.01
C SER A 35 3.28 -0.46 4.75
N ILE A 36 2.27 -0.73 3.93
CA ILE A 36 1.88 0.13 2.83
C ILE A 36 0.36 0.25 2.82
N GLY A 37 -0.14 1.47 2.76
CA GLY A 37 -1.56 1.77 2.64
C GLY A 37 -1.80 2.84 1.59
N SER A 38 -3.00 2.85 1.04
CA SER A 38 -3.46 3.91 0.17
C SER A 38 -4.86 4.36 0.55
N SER A 39 -5.17 5.60 0.18
CA SER A 39 -6.49 6.18 0.39
C SER A 39 -6.78 7.15 -0.75
N LEU A 40 -8.05 7.25 -1.12
CA LEU A 40 -8.55 8.21 -2.10
C LEU A 40 -9.69 9.00 -1.45
N SER A 41 -9.53 10.32 -1.39
CA SER A 41 -10.55 11.23 -0.86
C SER A 41 -11.20 11.99 -2.01
N LEU A 42 -12.53 12.17 -1.91
CA LEU A 42 -13.30 13.02 -2.82
C LEU A 42 -13.45 14.44 -2.26
N TYR A 43 -13.55 14.57 -0.93
CA TYR A 43 -13.81 15.83 -0.23
C TYR A 43 -12.67 16.18 0.73
N PRO A 44 -12.37 17.48 0.95
CA PRO A 44 -12.94 18.67 0.29
C PRO A 44 -12.39 18.90 -1.13
N ARG A 45 -11.33 18.17 -1.51
CA ARG A 45 -10.77 18.12 -2.86
C ARG A 45 -10.41 16.69 -3.19
N GLU A 46 -10.40 16.37 -4.48
CA GLU A 46 -9.96 15.06 -4.93
C GLU A 46 -8.46 14.89 -4.69
N GLU A 47 -8.09 13.96 -3.83
CA GLU A 47 -6.70 13.63 -3.55
C GLU A 47 -6.53 12.14 -3.30
N TYR A 48 -5.31 11.66 -3.51
CA TYR A 48 -4.92 10.32 -3.08
C TYR A 48 -3.66 10.42 -2.23
N ARG A 49 -3.48 9.42 -1.38
CA ARG A 49 -2.26 9.26 -0.58
C ARG A 49 -1.85 7.81 -0.62
N ILE A 50 -0.57 7.57 -0.84
CA ILE A 50 0.09 6.30 -0.57
C ILE A 50 1.07 6.55 0.57
N SER A 51 1.04 5.69 1.58
CA SER A 51 1.95 5.76 2.72
C SER A 51 2.63 4.42 2.87
N LEU A 52 3.96 4.45 2.81
CA LEU A 52 4.84 3.30 2.96
C LEU A 52 5.77 3.58 4.12
N SER A 53 5.90 2.62 5.02
CA SER A 53 6.79 2.70 6.18
C SER A 53 7.40 1.35 6.48
N PHE A 54 8.68 1.32 6.84
CA PHE A 54 9.36 0.14 7.32
C PHE A 54 10.35 0.49 8.42
N GLY A 55 10.56 -0.44 9.35
CA GLY A 55 11.69 -0.37 10.28
C GLY A 55 12.96 -0.91 9.62
N CYS A 56 14.11 -0.36 9.99
CA CYS A 56 15.40 -0.88 9.55
C CYS A 56 16.54 -0.45 10.48
N GLU A 57 17.70 -1.07 10.27
CA GLU A 57 18.94 -0.65 10.92
C GLU A 57 19.43 0.70 10.37
N PRO A 58 20.02 1.58 11.21
CA PRO A 58 20.41 2.93 10.78
C PRO A 58 21.38 2.99 9.60
N ASP A 59 22.18 1.95 9.39
CA ASP A 59 23.18 1.88 8.32
C ASP A 59 22.59 1.36 6.99
N ARG A 60 21.35 0.86 7.01
CA ARG A 60 20.67 0.24 5.85
C ARG A 60 19.53 1.08 5.29
N VAL A 61 19.38 2.32 5.75
CA VAL A 61 18.31 3.22 5.32
C VAL A 61 18.33 3.39 3.79
N ASP A 62 19.47 3.79 3.23
CA ASP A 62 19.56 4.10 1.80
C ASP A 62 19.40 2.86 0.92
N GLU A 63 19.92 1.71 1.37
CA GLU A 63 19.77 0.41 0.71
C GLU A 63 18.29 0.03 0.55
N LEU A 64 17.54 0.07 1.64
CA LEU A 64 16.13 -0.38 1.64
C LEU A 64 15.21 0.62 0.96
N ILE A 65 15.50 1.92 1.04
CA ILE A 65 14.81 2.93 0.24
C ILE A 65 15.04 2.64 -1.24
N GLY A 66 16.28 2.32 -1.64
CA GLY A 66 16.62 1.90 -2.99
C GLY A 66 15.81 0.67 -3.43
N ALA A 67 15.75 -0.37 -2.60
CA ALA A 67 14.96 -1.58 -2.89
C ALA A 67 13.46 -1.27 -3.08
N VAL A 68 12.88 -0.39 -2.27
CA VAL A 68 11.49 0.05 -2.43
C VAL A 68 11.27 0.75 -3.77
N PHE A 69 12.16 1.67 -4.16
CA PHE A 69 12.04 2.36 -5.44
C PHE A 69 12.23 1.39 -6.62
N GLN A 70 13.12 0.41 -6.52
CA GLN A 70 13.27 -0.64 -7.53
C GLN A 70 11.99 -1.48 -7.69
N LEU A 71 11.27 -1.77 -6.60
CA LEU A 71 9.97 -2.44 -6.67
C LEU A 71 8.91 -1.58 -7.35
N ILE A 72 8.88 -0.27 -7.06
CA ILE A 72 8.00 0.69 -7.74
C ILE A 72 8.31 0.72 -9.24
N ASP A 73 9.59 0.83 -9.61
CA ASP A 73 10.03 0.82 -11.01
C ASP A 73 9.65 -0.48 -11.71
N SER A 74 9.87 -1.61 -11.07
CA SER A 74 9.49 -2.92 -11.59
C SER A 74 7.98 -2.98 -11.89
N LEU A 75 7.14 -2.49 -10.98
CA LEU A 75 5.69 -2.45 -11.19
C LEU A 75 5.29 -1.49 -12.32
N GLN A 76 5.96 -0.35 -12.47
CA GLN A 76 5.67 0.61 -13.54
C GLN A 76 6.10 0.10 -14.91
N VAL A 77 7.29 -0.50 -15.01
CA VAL A 77 7.89 -0.90 -16.30
C VAL A 77 7.35 -2.25 -16.77
N TYR A 78 7.32 -3.26 -15.89
CA TYR A 78 7.01 -4.64 -16.26
C TYR A 78 5.61 -5.09 -15.80
N GLY A 79 5.05 -4.43 -14.78
CA GLY A 79 3.85 -4.90 -14.12
C GLY A 79 4.10 -6.10 -13.20
N PRO A 80 3.07 -6.62 -12.52
CA PRO A 80 3.19 -7.82 -11.71
C PRO A 80 2.95 -9.10 -12.53
N ASP A 81 3.52 -10.21 -12.06
CA ASP A 81 3.14 -11.53 -12.56
C ASP A 81 1.68 -11.87 -12.23
N THR A 82 1.07 -12.73 -13.04
CA THR A 82 -0.31 -13.21 -12.84
C THR A 82 -0.49 -13.87 -11.47
N SER A 83 0.53 -14.53 -10.94
CA SER A 83 0.50 -15.16 -9.61
C SER A 83 0.22 -14.16 -8.48
N TYR A 84 0.69 -12.91 -8.59
CA TYR A 84 0.37 -11.86 -7.63
C TYR A 84 -1.08 -11.40 -7.75
N ILE A 85 -1.62 -11.35 -8.97
CA ILE A 85 -3.02 -11.03 -9.21
C ILE A 85 -3.92 -12.08 -8.57
N ASP A 86 -3.61 -13.36 -8.76
CA ASP A 86 -4.38 -14.46 -8.17
C ASP A 86 -4.36 -14.41 -6.64
N LYS A 87 -3.19 -14.15 -6.02
CA LYS A 87 -3.06 -13.93 -4.57
C LYS A 87 -3.94 -12.78 -4.08
N VAL A 88 -3.97 -11.65 -4.81
CA VAL A 88 -4.79 -10.49 -4.44
C VAL A 88 -6.27 -10.77 -4.58
N LYS A 89 -6.69 -11.38 -5.70
CA LYS A 89 -8.09 -11.78 -5.92
C LYS A 89 -8.57 -12.70 -4.80
N GLU A 90 -7.80 -13.74 -4.48
CA GLU A 90 -8.15 -14.68 -3.41
C GLU A 90 -8.26 -14.00 -2.04
N THR A 91 -7.33 -13.09 -1.73
CA THR A 91 -7.38 -12.32 -0.48
C THR A 91 -8.62 -11.44 -0.41
N GLN A 92 -8.98 -10.77 -1.51
CA GLN A 92 -10.16 -9.92 -1.59
C GLN A 92 -11.46 -10.72 -1.45
N ARG A 93 -11.57 -11.90 -2.11
CA ARG A 93 -12.75 -12.77 -1.99
C ARG A 93 -12.98 -13.19 -0.54
N ARG A 94 -11.97 -13.77 0.11
CA ARG A 94 -12.06 -14.20 1.53
C ARG A 94 -12.36 -13.06 2.48
N SER A 95 -11.74 -11.91 2.24
CA SER A 95 -11.99 -10.71 3.04
C SER A 95 -13.44 -10.26 2.90
N PHE A 96 -13.99 -10.27 1.67
CA PHE A 96 -15.36 -9.89 1.41
C PHE A 96 -16.37 -10.86 2.05
N GLU A 97 -16.17 -12.17 1.89
CA GLU A 97 -17.00 -13.20 2.55
C GLU A 97 -17.09 -12.96 4.06
N THR A 98 -15.96 -12.71 4.71
CA THR A 98 -15.91 -12.46 6.15
C THR A 98 -16.52 -11.10 6.54
N GLN A 99 -16.44 -10.10 5.65
CA GLN A 99 -16.94 -8.75 5.89
C GLN A 99 -18.46 -8.64 5.76
N LEU A 100 -19.10 -9.49 4.96
CA LEU A 100 -20.56 -9.52 4.81
C LEU A 100 -21.28 -9.80 6.13
N ASP A 101 -20.64 -10.47 7.07
CA ASP A 101 -21.20 -10.73 8.41
C ASP A 101 -20.91 -9.61 9.43
N GLN A 102 -20.25 -8.52 9.03
CA GLN A 102 -19.80 -7.46 9.93
C GLN A 102 -20.61 -6.17 9.80
N ASN A 103 -21.34 -5.80 10.87
CA ASN A 103 -22.09 -4.54 10.92
C ASN A 103 -21.24 -3.30 10.58
N ARG A 104 -19.96 -3.29 11.01
CA ARG A 104 -19.03 -2.19 10.72
C ARG A 104 -18.75 -2.05 9.23
N PHE A 105 -18.66 -3.15 8.50
CA PHE A 105 -18.47 -3.15 7.05
C PHE A 105 -19.67 -2.50 6.35
N TRP A 106 -20.88 -2.93 6.68
CA TRP A 106 -22.12 -2.37 6.12
C TRP A 106 -22.24 -0.88 6.42
N LEU A 107 -22.11 -0.49 7.69
CA LEU A 107 -22.22 0.91 8.09
C LEU A 107 -21.21 1.80 7.36
N SER A 108 -19.94 1.36 7.30
CA SER A 108 -18.87 2.15 6.66
C SER A 108 -19.10 2.31 5.17
N ASN A 109 -19.52 1.25 4.47
CA ASN A 109 -19.81 1.32 3.04
C ASN A 109 -21.07 2.13 2.77
N LEU A 110 -22.21 1.82 3.40
CA LEU A 110 -23.47 2.52 3.16
C LEU A 110 -23.35 4.04 3.35
N VAL A 111 -22.69 4.47 4.44
CA VAL A 111 -22.41 5.89 4.67
C VAL A 111 -21.58 6.48 3.53
N ALA A 112 -20.55 5.76 3.08
CA ALA A 112 -19.68 6.24 2.01
C ALA A 112 -20.38 6.27 0.64
N TYR A 113 -21.28 5.34 0.33
CA TYR A 113 -22.10 5.35 -0.88
C TYR A 113 -23.08 6.54 -0.86
N VAL A 114 -23.75 6.78 0.26
CA VAL A 114 -24.66 7.93 0.42
C VAL A 114 -23.93 9.26 0.26
N ILE A 115 -22.77 9.45 0.91
CA ILE A 115 -21.96 10.68 0.80
C ILE A 115 -21.48 10.94 -0.64
N ARG A 116 -21.27 9.88 -1.42
CA ARG A 116 -20.79 9.96 -2.81
C ARG A 116 -21.93 9.91 -3.83
N GLU A 117 -23.19 9.93 -3.38
CA GLU A 117 -24.38 9.86 -4.24
C GLU A 117 -24.38 8.63 -5.17
N GLN A 118 -23.92 7.50 -4.65
CA GLN A 118 -23.84 6.23 -5.38
C GLN A 118 -24.89 5.23 -4.91
N ASP A 119 -25.27 4.32 -5.80
CA ASP A 119 -26.17 3.21 -5.48
C ASP A 119 -25.52 2.27 -4.45
N PRO A 120 -26.11 2.10 -3.25
CA PRO A 120 -25.62 1.15 -2.25
C PRO A 120 -25.62 -0.31 -2.70
N ALA A 121 -26.41 -0.69 -3.71
CA ALA A 121 -26.43 -2.05 -4.25
C ALA A 121 -25.08 -2.48 -4.83
N LEU A 122 -24.23 -1.52 -5.24
CA LEU A 122 -22.87 -1.76 -5.76
C LEU A 122 -21.93 -2.47 -4.77
N ILE A 123 -22.30 -2.57 -3.49
CA ILE A 123 -21.60 -3.41 -2.50
C ILE A 123 -21.63 -4.89 -2.94
N LEU A 124 -22.76 -5.34 -3.48
CA LEU A 124 -22.97 -6.74 -3.88
C LEU A 124 -22.21 -7.10 -5.16
N ASP A 125 -21.86 -6.11 -5.98
CA ASP A 125 -21.10 -6.29 -7.23
C ASP A 125 -19.58 -6.38 -6.99
N TYR A 126 -19.12 -6.39 -5.74
CA TYR A 126 -17.69 -6.47 -5.44
C TYR A 126 -17.02 -7.75 -5.98
N PRO A 127 -17.64 -8.96 -5.91
CA PRO A 127 -17.07 -10.16 -6.52
C PRO A 127 -16.79 -10.02 -8.02
N ASP A 128 -17.69 -9.39 -8.77
CA ASP A 128 -17.50 -9.16 -10.20
C ASP A 128 -16.34 -8.20 -10.47
N LEU A 129 -16.22 -7.16 -9.63
CA LEU A 129 -15.09 -6.23 -9.68
C LEU A 129 -13.76 -6.94 -9.42
N ILE A 130 -13.73 -7.91 -8.49
CA ILE A 130 -12.54 -8.74 -8.24
C ILE A 130 -12.08 -9.42 -9.53
N GLU A 131 -13.01 -9.97 -10.31
CA GLU A 131 -12.67 -10.70 -11.54
C GLU A 131 -12.06 -9.83 -12.64
N THR A 132 -12.38 -8.54 -12.66
CA THR A 132 -11.80 -7.58 -13.62
C THR A 132 -10.33 -7.27 -13.39
N LEU A 133 -9.74 -7.67 -12.26
CA LEU A 133 -8.35 -7.36 -11.96
C LEU A 133 -7.38 -8.07 -12.93
N THR A 134 -6.51 -7.28 -13.56
CA THR A 134 -5.48 -7.76 -14.49
C THR A 134 -4.10 -7.21 -14.14
N PRO A 135 -3.01 -7.84 -14.61
CA PRO A 135 -1.67 -7.27 -14.51
C PRO A 135 -1.56 -5.85 -15.09
N ALA A 136 -2.18 -5.63 -16.25
CA ALA A 136 -2.18 -4.33 -16.92
C ALA A 136 -2.85 -3.24 -16.06
N MET A 137 -4.00 -3.55 -15.45
CA MET A 137 -4.68 -2.60 -14.55
C MET A 137 -3.78 -2.19 -13.37
N VAL A 138 -3.04 -3.14 -12.78
CA VAL A 138 -2.11 -2.85 -11.70
C VAL A 138 -0.91 -2.04 -12.19
N GLN A 139 -0.37 -2.36 -13.36
CA GLN A 139 0.73 -1.62 -13.98
C GLN A 139 0.33 -0.17 -14.26
N ASP A 140 -0.84 0.05 -14.86
CA ASP A 140 -1.33 1.39 -15.19
C ASP A 140 -1.64 2.19 -13.92
N ALA A 141 -2.17 1.55 -12.88
CA ALA A 141 -2.31 2.16 -11.56
C ALA A 141 -0.93 2.53 -10.97
N ALA A 142 0.09 1.69 -11.10
CA ALA A 142 1.44 1.99 -10.63
C ALA A 142 2.04 3.21 -11.37
N LYS A 143 1.86 3.29 -12.69
CA LYS A 143 2.31 4.46 -13.49
C LYS A 143 1.58 5.73 -13.08
N THR A 144 0.29 5.63 -12.76
CA THR A 144 -0.55 6.79 -12.43
C THR A 144 -0.33 7.30 -11.01
N PHE A 145 -0.25 6.40 -10.02
CA PHE A 145 -0.31 6.77 -8.60
C PHE A 145 1.06 6.79 -7.90
N PHE A 146 2.08 6.11 -8.41
CA PHE A 146 3.44 6.30 -7.90
C PHE A 146 4.14 7.47 -8.59
N ASN A 147 3.69 8.68 -8.28
CA ASN A 147 4.31 9.90 -8.77
C ASN A 147 5.58 10.24 -7.98
N LYS A 148 6.75 10.06 -8.60
CA LYS A 148 8.06 10.35 -8.00
C LYS A 148 8.42 11.84 -7.95
N GLU A 149 7.63 12.70 -8.59
CA GLU A 149 7.78 14.16 -8.49
C GLU A 149 7.00 14.73 -7.29
N ASN A 150 6.09 13.94 -6.71
CA ASN A 150 5.25 14.35 -5.59
C ASN A 150 5.30 13.31 -4.46
N TYR A 151 6.42 13.26 -3.75
CA TYR A 151 6.59 12.43 -2.56
C TYR A 151 7.38 13.15 -1.47
N VAL A 152 7.23 12.66 -0.25
CA VAL A 152 8.04 13.08 0.90
C VAL A 152 8.67 11.84 1.51
N GLN A 153 9.98 11.90 1.70
CA GLN A 153 10.74 10.88 2.42
C GLN A 153 11.14 11.41 3.79
N VAL A 154 10.79 10.67 4.85
CA VAL A 154 11.14 11.00 6.23
C VAL A 154 11.90 9.83 6.83
N VAL A 155 13.08 10.11 7.38
CA VAL A 155 13.92 9.13 8.08
C VAL A 155 14.07 9.54 9.53
N LEU A 156 13.56 8.72 10.44
CA LEU A 156 13.76 8.89 11.89
C LEU A 156 14.96 8.06 12.35
N LYS A 157 15.99 8.73 12.86
CA LYS A 157 17.21 8.11 13.38
C LYS A 157 17.22 8.08 14.92
N PRO A 158 17.88 7.10 15.56
CA PRO A 158 18.06 7.09 17.01
C PRO A 158 18.88 8.28 17.50
N GLU A 159 18.68 8.65 18.77
CA GLU A 159 19.23 9.85 19.41
C GLU A 159 20.78 9.92 19.37
N SER A 160 21.46 8.78 19.46
CA SER A 160 22.92 8.68 19.59
C SER A 160 23.73 8.98 18.32
N LEU A 161 23.08 9.23 17.18
CA LEU A 161 23.78 9.61 15.94
C LEU A 161 24.17 11.09 15.86
N LYS A 162 23.82 11.90 16.88
CA LYS A 162 24.52 13.17 17.14
C LYS A 162 25.76 12.89 18.00
N GLY A 163 26.91 12.84 17.34
CA GLY A 163 28.27 12.74 17.90
C GLY A 163 28.37 12.55 19.42
N SER A 164 28.63 11.33 19.85
CA SER A 164 28.96 11.00 21.24
C SER A 164 30.09 11.90 21.76
N PRO A 165 29.91 12.64 22.88
CA PRO A 165 31.04 13.21 23.60
C PRO A 165 31.93 12.06 24.13
N PRO A 166 33.26 12.27 24.25
CA PRO A 166 34.14 11.22 24.74
C PRO A 166 33.71 10.80 26.15
N SER A 167 33.52 9.49 26.31
CA SER A 167 33.28 8.83 27.60
C SER A 167 34.34 9.28 28.61
N GLN A 168 33.95 10.18 29.52
CA GLN A 168 34.70 10.41 30.74
C GLN A 168 34.48 9.19 31.63
N LYS A 169 35.48 8.32 31.69
CA LYS A 169 35.63 7.39 32.80
C LYS A 169 35.73 8.21 34.09
N ALA A 170 34.74 8.06 34.95
CA ALA A 170 34.80 8.55 36.34
C ALA A 170 35.72 7.64 37.18
N PRO A 171 36.38 8.20 38.21
CA PRO A 171 37.52 7.60 38.92
C PRO A 171 37.19 6.38 39.78
#